data_AF-A0A7X6HDE2-F1
#
_entry.id   AF-A0A7X6HDE2-F1
#
_cell.length_a   1.000
_cell.length_b   1.000
_cell.length_c   1.000
_cell.angle_alpha   90.00
_cell.angle_beta   90.00
_cell.angle_gamma   90.00
#
_symmetry.space_group_name_H-M   'P 1'
#
loop_
_entity.id
_entity.type
_entity.pdbx_description
1 polymer ?
#
loop_
_entity_poly.entity_id
_entity_poly.type
_entity_poly.pdbx_seq_one_letter_code
_entity_poly.pdbx_strand_id
1 'polypeptide(L)'
;MAVVLALVVGGDLWTRFVPVDLLTPPALREHPLAGYEEAARPLGAPAPPTMSSGSYTFNYAGVGDRPFVAFSPCRPVHYVVNNRHQPPGGGQLVSDAVSRISKATGLRFVADGTTSERASADREPYQPERYGDRWAPVLIDWVTTAEEPVFALAEAHGGTTRLGDARALPVSREGSADVLVTGQVRLNATALGARLRDPGGAAAVRATIQHELGHIVGLGHTSDASQLMAATSTGQTEFGAGDLVGLAALGTGPCAPRI
;
A
#
# COMPACT_ATOMS: atom_id res chain seq x y z
N MET A 1 -27.62 -26.46 -10.68
CA MET A 1 -27.95 -25.02 -10.73
C MET A 1 -28.46 -24.71 -12.13
N ALA A 2 -29.67 -24.17 -12.23
CA ALA A 2 -30.32 -23.92 -13.52
C ALA A 2 -29.83 -22.59 -14.11
N VAL A 3 -29.34 -22.65 -15.35
CA VAL A 3 -29.03 -21.46 -16.16
C VAL A 3 -30.33 -20.94 -16.76
N VAL A 4 -30.74 -19.73 -16.40
CA VAL A 4 -31.89 -19.06 -17.03
C VAL A 4 -31.36 -18.28 -18.24
N LEU A 5 -31.58 -18.81 -19.44
CA LEU A 5 -31.39 -18.10 -20.70
C LEU A 5 -32.62 -17.24 -20.99
N ALA A 6 -32.46 -15.92 -21.06
CA ALA A 6 -33.46 -15.04 -21.66
C ALA A 6 -33.12 -14.84 -23.14
N LEU A 7 -33.96 -15.38 -24.04
CA LEU A 7 -33.89 -15.19 -25.48
C LEU A 7 -34.75 -13.99 -25.88
N VAL A 8 -34.14 -12.96 -26.47
CA VAL A 8 -34.85 -11.88 -27.17
C VAL A 8 -34.76 -12.15 -28.66
N VAL A 9 -35.90 -12.30 -29.33
CA VAL A 9 -35.99 -12.56 -30.78
C VAL A 9 -36.37 -11.26 -31.49
N GLY A 10 -35.50 -10.77 -32.37
CA GLY A 10 -35.83 -9.75 -33.37
C GLY A 10 -34.69 -8.82 -33.80
N GLY A 11 -34.14 -9.05 -35.00
CA GLY A 11 -33.52 -8.04 -35.88
C GLY A 11 -32.07 -7.61 -35.57
N ASP A 12 -31.10 -8.14 -36.35
CA ASP A 12 -29.73 -7.63 -36.52
C ASP A 12 -28.94 -7.25 -35.24
N LEU A 13 -28.98 -8.13 -34.24
CA LEU A 13 -28.29 -7.95 -32.98
C LEU A 13 -26.94 -8.67 -33.00
N TRP A 14 -25.85 -7.92 -33.18
CA TRP A 14 -24.60 -8.29 -32.52
C TRP A 14 -24.91 -8.44 -31.04
N THR A 15 -25.06 -9.67 -30.54
CA THR A 15 -25.23 -9.95 -29.12
C THR A 15 -24.00 -9.44 -28.38
N ARG A 16 -24.06 -8.19 -27.91
CA ARG A 16 -23.13 -7.66 -26.95
C ARG A 16 -23.39 -8.41 -25.66
N PHE A 17 -22.62 -9.48 -25.43
CA PHE A 17 -22.55 -10.09 -24.12
C PHE A 17 -22.05 -9.02 -23.15
N VAL A 18 -22.96 -8.52 -22.31
CA VAL A 18 -22.59 -7.72 -21.16
C VAL A 18 -22.11 -8.73 -20.11
N PRO A 19 -20.84 -8.69 -19.66
CA PRO A 19 -20.36 -9.53 -18.58
C PRO A 19 -21.30 -9.44 -17.37
N VAL A 20 -21.61 -10.58 -16.75
CA VAL A 20 -22.52 -10.65 -15.58
C VAL A 20 -22.08 -9.70 -14.47
N ASP A 21 -20.76 -9.53 -14.28
CA ASP A 21 -20.19 -8.63 -13.27
C ASP A 21 -20.60 -7.16 -13.43
N LEU A 22 -20.87 -6.70 -14.65
CA LEU A 22 -21.34 -5.33 -14.90
C LEU A 22 -22.80 -5.12 -14.48
N LEU A 23 -23.56 -6.21 -14.33
CA LEU A 23 -24.95 -6.20 -13.90
C LEU A 23 -25.09 -6.50 -12.40
N THR A 24 -24.07 -7.10 -11.79
CA THR A 24 -24.03 -7.41 -10.36
C THR A 24 -23.68 -6.16 -9.55
N PRO A 25 -24.52 -5.73 -8.57
CA PRO A 25 -24.20 -4.64 -7.68
C PRO A 25 -22.83 -4.82 -7.00
N PRO A 26 -22.06 -3.74 -6.76
CA PRO A 26 -20.73 -3.83 -6.14
C PRO A 26 -20.69 -4.65 -4.85
N ALA A 27 -21.70 -4.49 -3.98
CA ALA A 27 -21.83 -5.18 -2.69
C ALA A 27 -22.03 -6.70 -2.80
N LEU A 28 -22.35 -7.22 -3.98
CA LEU A 28 -22.55 -8.66 -4.23
C LEU A 28 -21.37 -9.30 -5.00
N ARG A 29 -20.32 -8.54 -5.28
CA ARG A 29 -19.11 -9.03 -5.96
C ARG A 29 -18.01 -9.30 -4.95
N GLU A 30 -17.14 -10.26 -5.25
CA GLU A 30 -15.95 -10.54 -4.45
C GLU A 30 -14.83 -9.51 -4.70
N HIS A 31 -14.88 -8.83 -5.85
CA HIS A 31 -13.87 -7.88 -6.32
C HIS A 31 -14.51 -6.72 -7.08
N PRO A 32 -13.83 -5.55 -7.17
CA PRO A 32 -14.31 -4.44 -7.98
C PRO A 32 -14.27 -4.78 -9.47
N LEU A 33 -14.79 -3.90 -10.32
CA LEU A 33 -14.55 -4.03 -11.76
C LEU A 33 -13.07 -3.85 -12.08
N ALA A 34 -12.55 -4.71 -12.95
CA ALA A 34 -11.15 -4.67 -13.35
C ALA A 34 -10.79 -3.38 -14.09
N GLY A 35 -9.58 -2.88 -13.88
CA GLY A 35 -9.05 -1.75 -14.64
C GLY A 35 -9.65 -0.39 -14.26
N TYR A 36 -10.37 -0.29 -13.14
CA TYR A 36 -10.78 1.01 -12.59
C TYR A 36 -9.57 1.92 -12.46
N GLU A 37 -9.63 3.12 -13.06
CA GLU A 37 -8.54 4.13 -13.13
C GLU A 37 -7.22 3.65 -13.74
N GLU A 38 -7.21 2.51 -14.43
CA GLU A 38 -6.02 2.02 -15.12
C GLU A 38 -5.78 2.81 -16.41
N ALA A 39 -4.64 3.50 -16.50
CA ALA A 39 -4.18 4.15 -17.71
C ALA A 39 -3.46 3.17 -18.65
N ALA A 40 -3.34 3.55 -19.92
CA ALA A 40 -2.63 2.75 -20.93
C ALA A 40 -1.09 2.71 -20.71
N ARG A 41 -0.55 3.60 -19.87
CA ARG A 41 0.88 3.75 -19.59
C ARG A 41 1.09 4.16 -18.13
N PRO A 42 2.30 3.94 -17.57
CA PRO A 42 2.65 4.43 -16.24
C PRO A 42 2.37 5.92 -16.06
N LEU A 43 1.82 6.29 -14.90
CA LEU A 43 1.45 7.67 -14.54
C LEU A 43 2.66 8.54 -14.18
N GLY A 44 3.80 7.89 -13.95
CA GLY A 44 5.07 8.52 -13.62
C GLY A 44 6.22 7.55 -13.84
N ALA A 45 7.43 8.02 -13.55
CA ALA A 45 8.64 7.22 -13.56
C ALA A 45 9.46 7.52 -12.31
N PRO A 46 10.12 6.52 -11.70
CA PRO A 46 11.00 6.75 -10.58
C PRO A 46 12.18 7.64 -11.01
N ALA A 47 12.69 8.44 -10.07
CA ALA A 47 13.97 9.11 -10.29
C ALA A 47 15.08 8.05 -10.45
N PRO A 48 16.00 8.20 -11.43
CA PRO A 48 17.12 7.29 -11.56
C PRO A 48 17.93 7.23 -10.25
N PRO A 49 18.27 6.04 -9.73
CA PRO A 49 19.13 5.94 -8.57
C PRO A 49 20.49 6.56 -8.87
N THR A 50 20.99 7.40 -7.97
CA THR A 50 22.31 8.04 -8.14
C THR A 50 23.47 7.10 -7.84
N MET A 51 23.20 5.96 -7.20
CA MET A 51 24.17 4.93 -6.84
C MET A 51 23.59 3.55 -7.11
N SER A 52 24.42 2.63 -7.60
CA SER A 52 24.08 1.21 -7.64
C SER A 52 24.24 0.60 -6.26
N SER A 53 23.26 -0.17 -5.79
CA SER A 53 23.32 -0.92 -4.54
C SER A 53 22.46 -2.18 -4.65
N GLY A 54 22.90 -3.27 -4.03
CA GLY A 54 22.14 -4.52 -3.87
C GLY A 54 21.51 -4.66 -2.48
N SER A 55 21.60 -3.64 -1.62
CA SER A 55 21.14 -3.68 -0.23
C SER A 55 19.61 -3.52 -0.10
N TYR A 56 18.82 -4.33 -0.80
CA TYR A 56 17.36 -4.32 -0.70
C TYR A 56 16.80 -5.73 -0.89
N THR A 57 15.58 -5.94 -0.42
CA THR A 57 14.80 -7.16 -0.64
C THR A 57 13.36 -6.81 -1.02
N PHE A 58 12.61 -7.79 -1.52
CA PHE A 58 11.18 -7.64 -1.79
C PHE A 58 10.38 -8.55 -0.87
N ASN A 59 9.27 -8.04 -0.33
CA ASN A 59 8.38 -8.78 0.58
C ASN A 59 7.60 -9.89 -0.14
N TYR A 60 7.38 -9.73 -1.44
CA TYR A 60 6.55 -10.62 -2.24
C TYR A 60 7.33 -11.05 -3.47
N ALA A 61 7.71 -12.32 -3.51
CA ALA A 61 8.34 -12.92 -4.67
C ALA A 61 7.32 -12.98 -5.82
N GLY A 62 7.75 -12.57 -7.02
CA GLY A 62 6.94 -12.74 -8.21
C GLY A 62 7.08 -14.15 -8.81
N VAL A 63 6.49 -14.33 -9.99
CA VAL A 63 6.50 -15.61 -10.73
C VAL A 63 7.09 -15.43 -12.13
N GLY A 64 7.88 -16.43 -12.55
CA GLY A 64 8.56 -16.42 -13.86
C GLY A 64 9.54 -15.26 -13.99
N ASP A 65 9.44 -14.50 -15.09
CA ASP A 65 10.34 -13.37 -15.38
C ASP A 65 10.07 -12.12 -14.54
N ARG A 66 9.06 -12.14 -13.65
CA ARG A 66 8.78 -11.07 -12.70
C ARG A 66 9.32 -11.46 -11.34
N PRO A 67 10.41 -10.85 -10.85
CA PRO A 67 11.01 -11.24 -9.58
C PRO A 67 10.22 -10.78 -8.35
N PHE A 68 9.25 -9.87 -8.50
CA PHE A 68 8.48 -9.31 -7.40
C PHE A 68 7.00 -9.06 -7.76
N VAL A 69 6.17 -8.90 -6.73
CA VAL A 69 4.80 -8.38 -6.82
C VAL A 69 4.81 -6.89 -6.45
N ALA A 70 4.16 -6.06 -7.25
CA ALA A 70 4.12 -4.61 -7.08
C ALA A 70 2.72 -4.05 -7.41
N PHE A 71 2.51 -2.77 -7.09
CA PHE A 71 1.37 -2.01 -7.60
C PHE A 71 1.48 -1.83 -9.13
N SER A 72 0.34 -1.68 -9.80
CA SER A 72 0.35 -1.15 -11.17
C SER A 72 0.81 0.31 -11.15
N PRO A 73 1.85 0.70 -11.89
CA PRO A 73 2.24 2.11 -12.00
C PRO A 73 1.31 2.91 -12.91
N CYS A 74 0.34 2.25 -13.54
CA CYS A 74 -0.61 2.83 -14.49
C CYS A 74 -1.92 3.26 -13.81
N ARG A 75 -2.05 3.01 -12.50
CA ARG A 75 -3.20 3.38 -11.67
C ARG A 75 -2.73 4.14 -10.41
N PRO A 76 -3.46 5.17 -9.97
CA PRO A 76 -3.12 5.86 -8.74
C PRO A 76 -3.25 4.94 -7.52
N VAL A 77 -2.34 5.09 -6.56
CA VAL A 77 -2.43 4.48 -5.24
C VAL A 77 -3.17 5.44 -4.32
N HIS A 78 -4.44 5.17 -4.09
CA HIS A 78 -5.25 5.95 -3.15
C HIS A 78 -4.86 5.63 -1.71
N TYR A 79 -4.89 6.62 -0.83
CA TYR A 79 -4.73 6.42 0.60
C TYR A 79 -5.70 7.27 1.42
N VAL A 80 -6.10 6.73 2.57
CA VAL A 80 -6.93 7.40 3.58
C VAL A 80 -6.23 7.36 4.92
N VAL A 81 -6.51 8.35 5.76
CA VAL A 81 -5.92 8.43 7.10
C VAL A 81 -6.99 8.31 8.17
N ASN A 82 -6.90 7.31 9.04
CA ASN A 82 -7.62 7.36 10.30
C ASN A 82 -6.77 8.15 11.30
N ASN A 83 -7.20 9.40 11.54
CA ASN A 83 -6.46 10.39 12.32
C ASN A 83 -6.91 10.46 13.78
N ARG A 84 -7.70 9.49 14.26
CA ARG A 84 -8.32 9.52 15.60
C ARG A 84 -7.32 9.77 16.72
N HIS A 85 -6.14 9.14 16.64
CA HIS A 85 -5.08 9.26 17.63
C HIS A 85 -3.83 9.95 17.08
N GLN A 86 -3.96 10.66 15.96
CA GLN A 86 -2.83 11.33 15.33
C GLN A 86 -2.24 12.41 16.26
N PRO A 87 -0.92 12.40 16.54
CA PRO A 87 -0.29 13.46 17.31
C PRO A 87 -0.24 14.78 16.50
N PRO A 88 -0.11 15.95 17.16
CA PRO A 88 0.09 17.22 16.47
C PRO A 88 1.24 17.16 15.45
N GLY A 89 1.00 17.65 14.24
CA GLY A 89 1.96 17.59 13.13
C GLY A 89 2.02 16.24 12.38
N GLY A 90 1.41 15.17 12.89
CA GLY A 90 1.46 13.83 12.27
C GLY A 90 0.96 13.79 10.83
N GLY A 91 -0.11 14.52 10.51
CA GLY A 91 -0.67 14.56 9.16
C GLY A 91 0.27 15.18 8.12
N GLN A 92 1.06 16.19 8.52
CA GLN A 92 2.09 16.76 7.65
C GLN A 92 3.20 15.74 7.37
N LEU A 93 3.61 14.98 8.40
CA LEU A 93 4.63 13.94 8.26
C LEU A 93 4.17 12.78 7.36
N VAL A 94 2.88 12.41 7.42
CA VAL A 94 2.28 11.46 6.46
C VAL A 94 2.36 12.00 5.04
N SER A 95 1.94 13.25 4.81
CA SER A 95 2.02 13.89 3.49
C SER A 95 3.45 13.94 2.95
N ASP A 96 4.43 14.31 3.80
CA ASP A 96 5.84 14.37 3.43
C ASP A 96 6.40 12.98 3.08
N ALA A 97 6.06 11.96 3.87
CA ALA A 97 6.47 10.58 3.62
C ALA A 97 5.89 10.03 2.31
N VAL A 98 4.60 10.28 2.06
CA VAL A 98 3.91 9.91 0.82
C VAL A 98 4.55 10.61 -0.38
N SER A 99 4.89 11.90 -0.27
CA SER A 99 5.59 12.62 -1.35
C SER A 99 6.95 12.01 -1.67
N ARG A 100 7.70 11.56 -0.66
CA ARG A 100 9.03 10.96 -0.83
C ARG A 100 8.95 9.60 -1.48
N ILE A 101 8.02 8.73 -1.06
CA ILE A 101 7.86 7.42 -1.67
C ILE A 101 7.28 7.50 -3.08
N SER A 102 6.37 8.46 -3.33
CA SER A 102 5.87 8.75 -4.67
C SER A 102 7.01 9.15 -5.61
N LYS A 103 7.95 9.99 -5.15
CA LYS A 103 9.13 10.37 -5.94
C LYS A 103 10.09 9.20 -6.20
N ALA A 104 10.33 8.36 -5.19
CA ALA A 104 11.28 7.24 -5.29
C ALA A 104 10.76 6.11 -6.19
N THR A 105 9.45 5.89 -6.21
CA THR A 105 8.80 4.84 -7.01
C THR A 105 8.28 5.35 -8.35
N GLY A 106 7.97 6.65 -8.47
CA GLY A 106 7.21 7.17 -9.61
C GLY A 106 5.71 6.83 -9.56
N LEU A 107 5.24 6.08 -8.56
CA LEU A 107 3.82 5.82 -8.34
C LEU A 107 3.10 7.11 -7.96
N ARG A 108 1.89 7.30 -8.49
CA ARG A 108 1.05 8.46 -8.16
C ARG A 108 0.19 8.13 -6.94
N PHE A 109 0.44 8.82 -5.83
CA PHE A 109 -0.41 8.71 -4.64
C PHE A 109 -1.49 9.79 -4.63
N VAL A 110 -2.71 9.42 -4.22
CA VAL A 110 -3.86 10.32 -4.12
C VAL A 110 -4.45 10.24 -2.71
N ALA A 111 -4.57 11.39 -2.05
CA ALA A 111 -5.16 11.49 -0.73
C ALA A 111 -6.68 11.56 -0.83
N ASP A 112 -7.37 10.56 -0.27
CA ASP A 112 -8.85 10.51 -0.25
C ASP A 112 -9.43 11.08 1.06
N GLY A 113 -8.58 11.73 1.86
CA GLY A 113 -8.96 12.37 3.11
C GLY A 113 -8.94 11.42 4.31
N THR A 114 -9.77 11.74 5.31
CA THR A 114 -9.83 11.00 6.57
C THR A 114 -10.89 9.91 6.53
N THR A 115 -10.63 8.78 7.21
CA THR A 115 -11.59 7.67 7.35
C THR A 115 -11.81 7.31 8.82
N SER A 116 -12.94 6.65 9.09
CA SER A 116 -13.22 5.97 10.37
C SER A 116 -12.86 4.48 10.37
N GLU A 117 -12.33 3.97 9.25
CA GLU A 117 -11.84 2.59 9.15
C GLU A 117 -10.67 2.39 10.12
N ARG A 118 -10.70 1.30 10.89
CA ARG A 118 -9.58 0.88 11.74
C ARG A 118 -8.81 -0.24 11.06
N ALA A 119 -7.51 -0.29 11.27
CA ALA A 119 -6.69 -1.41 10.84
C ALA A 119 -7.17 -2.70 11.51
N SER A 120 -7.07 -3.81 10.77
CA SER A 120 -7.49 -5.13 11.25
C SER A 120 -6.67 -6.22 10.58
N ALA A 121 -6.41 -7.32 11.28
CA ALA A 121 -5.80 -8.51 10.69
C ALA A 121 -6.64 -9.06 9.52
N ASP A 122 -7.97 -8.97 9.65
CA ASP A 122 -8.94 -9.49 8.69
C ASP A 122 -9.40 -8.45 7.66
N ARG A 123 -8.67 -7.33 7.52
CA ARG A 123 -9.01 -6.28 6.55
C ARG A 123 -9.03 -6.85 5.13
N GLU A 124 -10.20 -6.77 4.49
CA GLU A 124 -10.40 -7.16 3.10
C GLU A 124 -9.91 -6.07 2.13
N PRO A 125 -9.36 -6.46 0.96
CA PRO A 125 -8.88 -5.51 -0.04
C PRO A 125 -10.01 -4.79 -0.79
N TYR A 126 -11.24 -5.31 -0.75
CA TYR A 126 -12.42 -4.74 -1.38
C TYR A 126 -13.50 -4.52 -0.31
N GLN A 127 -13.96 -3.27 -0.17
CA GLN A 127 -14.95 -2.87 0.84
C GLN A 127 -16.01 -1.97 0.19
N PRO A 128 -16.92 -2.54 -0.62
CA PRO A 128 -17.83 -1.77 -1.46
C PRO A 128 -18.78 -0.85 -0.67
N GLU A 129 -19.19 -1.23 0.52
CA GLU A 129 -20.08 -0.43 1.38
C GLU A 129 -19.41 0.86 1.85
N ARG A 130 -18.07 0.88 1.91
CA ARG A 130 -17.29 2.02 2.38
C ARG A 130 -16.62 2.80 1.26
N TYR A 131 -16.00 2.10 0.32
CA TYR A 131 -15.14 2.71 -0.70
C TYR A 131 -15.69 2.58 -2.12
N GLY A 132 -16.85 1.94 -2.29
CA GLY A 132 -17.48 1.75 -3.59
C GLY A 132 -16.81 0.66 -4.43
N ASP A 133 -17.10 0.68 -5.72
CA ASP A 133 -16.64 -0.30 -6.70
C ASP A 133 -15.16 -0.10 -7.11
N ARG A 134 -14.26 -0.19 -6.14
CA ARG A 134 -12.81 -0.09 -6.32
C ARG A 134 -12.08 -0.81 -5.19
N TRP A 135 -10.79 -1.09 -5.38
CA TRP A 135 -9.94 -1.56 -4.29
C TRP A 135 -9.94 -0.52 -3.15
N ALA A 136 -10.01 -0.99 -1.91
CA ALA A 136 -9.94 -0.11 -0.75
C ALA A 136 -8.64 0.70 -0.79
N PRO A 137 -8.62 2.01 -0.48
CA PRO A 137 -7.39 2.78 -0.41
C PRO A 137 -6.41 2.18 0.61
N VAL A 138 -5.12 2.47 0.48
CA VAL A 138 -4.15 2.19 1.55
C VAL A 138 -4.59 2.91 2.82
N LEU A 139 -4.81 2.15 3.89
CA LEU A 139 -5.19 2.71 5.18
C LEU A 139 -3.92 3.12 5.94
N ILE A 140 -3.86 4.36 6.42
CA ILE A 140 -2.86 4.80 7.40
C ILE A 140 -3.60 5.07 8.71
N ASP A 141 -3.43 4.21 9.70
CA ASP A 141 -4.14 4.27 10.97
C ASP A 141 -3.20 4.62 12.13
N TRP A 142 -3.50 5.70 12.84
CA TRP A 142 -2.84 6.06 14.09
C TRP A 142 -3.55 5.34 15.23
N VAL A 143 -2.86 4.38 15.85
CA VAL A 143 -3.45 3.46 16.83
C VAL A 143 -2.77 3.58 18.19
N THR A 144 -3.53 3.28 19.24
CA THR A 144 -3.01 3.17 20.61
C THR A 144 -2.55 1.75 20.91
N THR A 145 -1.70 1.58 21.92
CA THR A 145 -1.30 0.25 22.41
C THR A 145 -2.45 -0.55 23.03
N ALA A 146 -3.55 0.13 23.43
CA ALA A 146 -4.76 -0.53 23.91
C ALA A 146 -5.59 -1.14 22.76
N GLU A 147 -5.59 -0.49 21.60
CA GLU A 147 -6.24 -1.01 20.38
C GLU A 147 -5.36 -2.04 19.67
N GLU A 148 -4.04 -1.89 19.76
CA GLU A 148 -3.06 -2.78 19.14
C GLU A 148 -2.03 -3.27 20.17
N PRO A 149 -2.37 -4.31 20.96
CA PRO A 149 -1.51 -4.82 22.03
C PRO A 149 -0.13 -5.29 21.56
N VAL A 150 0.02 -5.65 20.28
CA VAL A 150 1.31 -6.04 19.68
C VAL A 150 2.39 -4.96 19.87
N PHE A 151 2.01 -3.69 19.97
CA PHE A 151 2.95 -2.59 20.22
C PHE A 151 3.40 -2.50 21.68
N ALA A 152 2.67 -3.06 22.64
CA ALA A 152 3.08 -3.14 24.04
C ALA A 152 3.92 -4.41 24.32
N LEU A 153 3.65 -5.51 23.60
CA LEU A 153 4.30 -6.80 23.84
C LEU A 153 5.81 -6.79 23.54
N ALA A 154 6.26 -6.02 22.56
CA ALA A 154 7.68 -5.92 22.21
C ALA A 154 8.52 -5.33 23.35
N GLU A 155 8.03 -4.28 24.01
CA GLU A 155 8.75 -3.62 25.11
C GLU A 155 8.72 -4.46 26.39
N ALA A 156 7.61 -5.15 26.66
CA ALA A 156 7.43 -5.98 27.85
C ALA A 156 8.44 -7.13 27.95
N HIS A 157 9.02 -7.55 26.82
CA HIS A 157 10.04 -8.61 26.75
C HIS A 157 11.47 -8.07 26.56
N GLY A 158 11.72 -6.78 26.85
CA GLY A 158 13.03 -6.15 26.70
C GLY A 158 13.45 -5.94 25.24
N GLY A 159 12.50 -6.01 24.31
CA GLY A 159 12.72 -5.75 22.90
C GLY A 159 12.66 -4.26 22.55
N THR A 160 13.05 -3.92 21.33
CA THR A 160 12.97 -2.57 20.78
C THR A 160 11.51 -2.13 20.65
N THR A 161 11.20 -0.88 21.04
CA THR A 161 9.88 -0.26 20.82
C THR A 161 9.48 -0.36 19.34
N ARG A 162 8.36 -1.03 19.07
CA ARG A 162 7.80 -1.08 17.72
C ARG A 162 7.00 0.19 17.45
N LEU A 163 7.50 0.99 16.50
CA LEU A 163 6.93 2.30 16.16
C LEU A 163 5.84 2.21 15.08
N GLY A 164 5.90 1.17 14.25
CA GLY A 164 4.94 0.95 13.17
C GLY A 164 4.86 -0.52 12.75
N ASP A 165 3.87 -0.79 11.92
CA ASP A 165 3.72 -2.03 11.19
C ASP A 165 2.96 -1.79 9.88
N ALA A 166 3.27 -2.56 8.85
CA ALA A 166 2.60 -2.47 7.57
C ALA A 166 2.38 -3.84 6.94
N ARG A 167 1.26 -3.95 6.21
CA ARG A 167 0.93 -5.11 5.40
C ARG A 167 0.33 -4.66 4.08
N ALA A 168 0.98 -5.00 2.97
CA ALA A 168 0.38 -4.89 1.65
C ALA A 168 -0.54 -6.10 1.38
N LEU A 169 -1.53 -5.91 0.53
CA LEU A 169 -2.48 -6.95 0.12
C LEU A 169 -2.32 -7.22 -1.38
N PRO A 170 -1.64 -8.33 -1.74
CA PRO A 170 -1.65 -8.83 -3.11
C PRO A 170 -2.99 -9.50 -3.42
N VAL A 171 -3.44 -9.37 -4.67
CA VAL A 171 -4.57 -10.12 -5.23
C VAL A 171 -4.21 -10.64 -6.61
N SER A 172 -4.83 -11.75 -6.99
CA SER A 172 -4.83 -12.26 -8.36
C SER A 172 -6.26 -12.56 -8.81
N ARG A 173 -6.47 -12.50 -10.11
CA ARG A 173 -7.65 -13.04 -10.79
C ARG A 173 -7.20 -14.13 -11.75
N GLU A 174 -8.14 -14.92 -12.24
CA GLU A 174 -7.86 -15.98 -13.20
C GLU A 174 -7.04 -15.46 -14.39
N GLY A 175 -5.88 -16.06 -14.62
CA GLY A 175 -4.97 -15.68 -15.70
C GLY A 175 -4.15 -14.39 -15.47
N SER A 176 -4.20 -13.76 -14.29
CA SER A 176 -3.30 -12.66 -13.90
C SER A 176 -2.25 -13.14 -12.88
N ALA A 177 -1.09 -12.47 -12.86
CA ALA A 177 -0.21 -12.60 -11.71
C ALA A 177 -0.76 -11.81 -10.52
N ASP A 178 -0.20 -12.06 -9.34
CA ASP A 178 -0.45 -11.25 -8.16
C ASP A 178 -0.03 -9.80 -8.40
N VAL A 179 -0.83 -8.88 -7.87
CA VAL A 179 -0.63 -7.43 -7.93
C VAL A 179 -0.96 -6.84 -6.56
N LEU A 180 -0.14 -5.93 -6.06
CA LEU A 180 -0.49 -5.17 -4.85
C LEU A 180 -1.60 -4.18 -5.20
N VAL A 181 -2.71 -4.23 -4.47
CA VAL A 181 -3.87 -3.35 -4.73
C VAL A 181 -4.18 -2.41 -3.57
N THR A 182 -3.74 -2.76 -2.37
CA THR A 182 -3.94 -1.94 -1.17
C THR A 182 -3.03 -2.42 -0.05
N GLY A 183 -3.21 -1.87 1.15
CA GLY A 183 -2.58 -2.33 2.37
C GLY A 183 -3.03 -1.50 3.56
N GLN A 184 -2.41 -1.75 4.71
CA GLN A 184 -2.61 -0.94 5.90
C GLN A 184 -1.29 -0.68 6.60
N VAL A 185 -1.12 0.54 7.08
CA VAL A 185 -0.06 1.00 7.97
C VAL A 185 -0.67 1.28 9.33
N ARG A 186 -0.08 0.71 10.38
CA ARG A 186 -0.42 0.95 11.78
C ARG A 186 0.72 1.75 12.40
N LEU A 187 0.41 2.95 12.89
CA LEU A 187 1.38 3.86 13.51
C LEU A 187 1.11 3.91 15.01
N ASN A 188 2.11 3.56 15.83
CA ASN A 188 2.01 3.62 17.28
C ASN A 188 1.96 5.07 17.76
N ALA A 189 0.75 5.60 17.91
CA ALA A 189 0.50 7.02 18.19
C ALA A 189 1.18 7.49 19.48
N THR A 190 1.17 6.65 20.52
CA THR A 190 1.77 6.98 21.82
C THR A 190 3.29 7.10 21.70
N ALA A 191 3.96 6.10 21.09
CA ALA A 191 5.41 6.10 20.96
C ALA A 191 5.90 7.18 19.99
N LEU A 192 5.25 7.32 18.83
CA LEU A 192 5.60 8.35 17.84
C LEU A 192 5.29 9.76 18.37
N GLY A 193 4.20 9.94 19.09
CA GLY A 193 3.88 11.20 19.76
C GLY A 193 4.91 11.59 20.81
N ALA A 194 5.43 10.62 21.58
CA ALA A 194 6.55 10.85 22.49
C ALA A 194 7.81 11.23 21.72
N ARG A 195 8.13 10.51 20.63
CA ARG A 195 9.31 10.75 19.78
C ARG A 195 9.31 12.14 19.16
N LEU A 196 8.16 12.70 18.81
CA LEU A 196 8.04 14.07 18.28
C LEU A 196 8.53 15.15 19.24
N ARG A 197 8.62 14.87 20.54
CA ARG A 197 9.12 15.81 21.55
C ARG A 197 10.64 15.86 21.62
N ASP A 198 11.32 14.87 21.04
CA ASP A 198 12.78 14.80 21.04
C ASP A 198 13.38 15.73 19.97
N PRO A 199 14.62 16.22 20.16
CA PRO A 199 15.39 16.84 19.10
C PRO A 199 15.49 15.92 17.87
N GLY A 200 15.11 16.43 16.69
CA GLY A 200 15.06 15.64 15.46
C GLY A 200 13.89 14.65 15.36
N GLY A 201 12.97 14.66 16.32
CA GLY A 201 11.83 13.72 16.40
C GLY A 201 10.96 13.70 15.14
N ALA A 202 10.68 14.86 14.54
CA ALA A 202 9.92 14.95 13.29
C ALA A 202 10.57 14.17 12.14
N ALA A 203 11.90 14.23 12.01
CA ALA A 203 12.62 13.48 10.98
C ALA A 203 12.56 11.98 11.24
N ALA A 204 12.70 11.56 12.51
CA ALA A 204 12.59 10.15 12.90
C ALA A 204 11.18 9.58 12.66
N VAL A 205 10.12 10.33 13.02
CA VAL A 205 8.73 9.89 12.80
C VAL A 205 8.41 9.82 11.30
N ARG A 206 8.83 10.81 10.51
CA ARG A 206 8.70 10.73 9.04
C ARG A 206 9.40 9.51 8.48
N ALA A 207 10.60 9.20 8.98
CA ALA A 207 11.37 8.04 8.56
C ALA A 207 10.66 6.71 8.90
N THR A 208 10.02 6.60 10.07
CA THR A 208 9.15 5.46 10.39
C THR A 208 8.00 5.35 9.38
N ILE A 209 7.27 6.43 9.10
CA ILE A 209 6.17 6.39 8.13
C ILE A 209 6.68 5.99 6.73
N GLN A 210 7.85 6.50 6.32
CA GLN A 210 8.50 6.12 5.06
C GLN A 210 8.89 4.64 5.02
N HIS A 211 9.40 4.08 6.13
CA HIS A 211 9.70 2.65 6.25
C HIS A 211 8.46 1.78 6.05
N GLU A 212 7.38 2.11 6.76
CA GLU A 212 6.11 1.37 6.65
C GLU A 212 5.51 1.48 5.25
N LEU A 213 5.56 2.68 4.63
CA LEU A 213 5.13 2.84 3.23
C LEU A 213 6.04 2.06 2.26
N GLY A 214 7.32 1.87 2.57
CA GLY A 214 8.23 0.99 1.85
C GLY A 214 7.71 -0.44 1.79
N HIS A 215 7.23 -0.97 2.92
CA HIS A 215 6.57 -2.27 2.97
C HIS A 215 5.28 -2.31 2.16
N ILE A 216 4.46 -1.24 2.21
CA ILE A 216 3.24 -1.15 1.41
C ILE A 216 3.53 -1.33 -0.07
N VAL A 217 4.56 -0.65 -0.60
CA VAL A 217 4.89 -0.75 -2.03
C VAL A 217 5.65 -2.02 -2.42
N GLY A 218 6.06 -2.84 -1.43
CA GLY A 218 6.62 -4.17 -1.65
C GLY A 218 8.08 -4.37 -1.23
N LEU A 219 8.75 -3.37 -0.64
CA LEU A 219 10.10 -3.58 -0.09
C LEU A 219 10.07 -4.42 1.16
N GLY A 220 11.02 -5.34 1.27
CA GLY A 220 11.27 -6.09 2.49
C GLY A 220 12.38 -5.50 3.33
N HIS A 221 12.60 -6.10 4.51
CA HIS A 221 13.72 -5.73 5.35
C HIS A 221 15.06 -6.14 4.72
N THR A 222 16.08 -5.34 4.98
CA THR A 222 17.47 -5.62 4.64
C THR A 222 18.33 -5.71 5.90
N SER A 223 19.44 -6.45 5.83
CA SER A 223 20.41 -6.55 6.92
C SER A 223 21.39 -5.36 6.95
N ASP A 224 21.43 -4.55 5.90
CA ASP A 224 22.28 -3.36 5.81
C ASP A 224 21.68 -2.21 6.64
N ALA A 225 22.28 -1.95 7.80
CA ALA A 225 21.83 -0.92 8.75
C ALA A 225 21.91 0.51 8.19
N SER A 226 22.58 0.76 7.06
CA SER A 226 22.58 2.08 6.41
C SER A 226 21.28 2.40 5.66
N GLN A 227 20.47 1.38 5.40
CA GLN A 227 19.19 1.52 4.71
C GLN A 227 18.07 1.85 5.70
N LEU A 228 17.11 2.64 5.26
CA LEU A 228 15.89 2.92 6.03
C LEU A 228 15.05 1.64 6.20
N MET A 229 15.09 0.71 5.24
CA MET A 229 14.42 -0.60 5.35
C MET A 229 15.17 -1.61 6.23
N ALA A 230 16.20 -1.21 6.97
CA ALA A 230 16.75 -2.08 8.01
C ALA A 230 15.69 -2.35 9.09
N ALA A 231 15.57 -3.60 9.54
CA ALA A 231 14.56 -4.00 10.53
C ALA A 231 14.68 -3.29 11.88
N THR A 232 15.87 -2.78 12.20
CA THR A 232 16.13 -1.97 13.40
C THR A 232 16.75 -0.65 12.98
N SER A 233 16.09 0.46 13.35
CA SER A 233 16.62 1.79 13.08
C SER A 233 17.87 2.05 13.92
N THR A 234 18.91 2.58 13.28
CA THR A 234 20.12 3.08 13.94
C THR A 234 20.29 4.60 13.76
N GLY A 235 19.22 5.30 13.36
CA GLY A 235 19.18 6.77 13.21
C GLY A 235 18.96 7.29 11.79
N GLN A 236 18.67 6.39 10.83
CA GLN A 236 18.35 6.76 9.43
C GLN A 236 17.10 7.63 9.39
N THR A 237 17.16 8.71 8.62
CA THR A 237 16.01 9.63 8.42
C THR A 237 15.58 9.77 6.97
N GLU A 238 16.27 9.06 6.07
CA GLU A 238 16.12 9.11 4.63
C GLU A 238 16.35 7.72 4.03
N PHE A 239 15.77 7.45 2.87
CA PHE A 239 16.03 6.23 2.10
C PHE A 239 17.51 6.13 1.73
N GLY A 240 18.11 4.96 2.00
CA GLY A 240 19.45 4.64 1.58
C GLY A 240 19.52 4.26 0.09
N ALA A 241 20.74 4.04 -0.41
CA ALA A 241 20.96 3.70 -1.81
C ALA A 241 20.25 2.41 -2.25
N GLY A 242 20.24 1.38 -1.39
CA GLY A 242 19.55 0.13 -1.65
C GLY A 242 18.03 0.32 -1.69
N ASP A 243 17.49 1.05 -0.72
CA ASP A 243 16.06 1.38 -0.70
C ASP A 243 15.63 2.07 -1.99
N LEU A 244 16.39 3.08 -2.44
CA LEU A 244 16.07 3.83 -3.66
C LEU A 244 16.11 2.97 -4.92
N VAL A 245 17.08 2.04 -5.03
CA VAL A 245 17.13 1.08 -6.15
C VAL A 245 15.93 0.14 -6.12
N GLY A 246 15.57 -0.40 -4.95
CA GLY A 246 14.43 -1.29 -4.81
C GLY A 246 13.08 -0.59 -5.05
N LEU A 247 12.90 0.63 -4.53
CA LEU A 247 11.71 1.46 -4.77
C LEU A 247 11.56 1.80 -6.25
N ALA A 248 12.66 2.15 -6.93
CA ALA A 248 12.63 2.40 -8.36
C ALA A 248 12.23 1.14 -9.14
N ALA A 249 12.74 -0.04 -8.78
CA ALA A 249 12.36 -1.31 -9.41
C ALA A 249 10.85 -1.59 -9.26
N LEU A 250 10.31 -1.48 -8.04
CA LEU A 250 8.88 -1.67 -7.74
C LEU A 250 7.98 -0.71 -8.52
N GLY A 251 8.46 0.50 -8.77
CA GLY A 251 7.79 1.51 -9.59
C GLY A 251 7.69 1.22 -11.08
N THR A 252 8.48 0.26 -11.57
CA THR A 252 8.54 -0.11 -13.00
C THR A 252 7.87 -1.45 -13.33
N GLY A 253 7.03 -1.96 -12.41
CA GLY A 253 6.20 -3.13 -12.65
C GLY A 253 5.25 -2.96 -13.85
N PRO A 254 4.68 -4.05 -14.39
CA PRO A 254 3.73 -3.97 -15.49
C PRO A 254 2.41 -3.31 -15.06
N CYS A 255 1.72 -2.68 -16.02
CA CYS A 255 0.30 -2.33 -15.83
C CYS A 255 -0.53 -3.60 -15.53
N ALA A 256 -1.62 -3.45 -14.79
CA ALA A 256 -2.54 -4.52 -14.41
C ALA A 256 -4.01 -4.16 -14.72
N PRO A 257 -4.41 -4.01 -15.99
CA PRO A 257 -5.78 -3.66 -16.40
C PRO A 257 -6.82 -4.75 -16.12
N ARG A 258 -6.38 -5.97 -15.79
CA ARG A 258 -7.26 -7.10 -15.45
C ARG A 258 -7.54 -7.21 -13.95
N ILE A 259 -6.97 -6.32 -13.14
CA ILE A 259 -7.13 -6.21 -11.69
C ILE A 259 -7.94 -4.97 -11.37
#